data_AF-A0A2S6SAS0-F1
#
_entry.id   AF-A0A2S6SAS0-F1
#
_cell.length_a   1.000
_cell.length_b   1.000
_cell.length_c   1.000
_cell.angle_alpha   90.00
_cell.angle_beta   90.00
_cell.angle_gamma   90.00
#
_symmetry.space_group_name_H-M   'P 1'
#
loop_
_entity.id
_entity.type
_entity.pdbx_description
1 polymer ?
#
loop_
_entity_poly.entity_id
_entity_poly.type
_entity_poly.pdbx_seq_one_letter_code
_entity_poly.pdbx_strand_id
1 'polypeptide(L)' 'MIKNYLIVTLLIFYFVLFTFWIMWFYKSLKKFNNKRNIYLTNISGFIIITYFISFLILKILS' A
#
# COMPACT_ATOMS: atom_id res chain seq x y z
N MET A 1 18.23 -8.40 -16.47
CA MET A 1 16.89 -8.97 -16.75
C MET A 1 16.13 -9.34 -15.47
N ILE A 2 16.70 -10.15 -14.56
CA ILE A 2 16.03 -10.57 -13.31
C ILE A 2 15.61 -9.40 -12.41
N LYS A 3 16.47 -8.37 -12.25
CA LYS A 3 16.14 -7.14 -11.49
C LYS A 3 14.86 -6.46 -12.02
N ASN A 4 14.74 -6.31 -13.33
CA ASN A 4 13.57 -5.68 -13.96
C ASN A 4 12.31 -6.52 -13.76
N TYR A 5 12.42 -7.85 -13.85
CA TYR A 5 11.31 -8.74 -13.56
C TYR A 5 10.82 -8.58 -12.11
N LEU A 6 11.74 -8.58 -11.14
CA LEU A 6 11.42 -8.34 -9.73
C LEU A 6 10.72 -7.00 -9.49
N ILE A 7 11.17 -5.93 -10.13
CA ILE A 7 10.55 -4.60 -10.03
C ILE A 7 9.12 -4.63 -10.58
N VAL A 8 8.91 -5.26 -11.74
CA VAL A 8 7.57 -5.41 -12.34
C VAL A 8 6.66 -6.23 -11.42
N THR A 9 7.16 -7.32 -10.84
CA THR A 9 6.40 -8.12 -9.87
C THR A 9 6.01 -7.30 -8.64
N LEU A 10 6.94 -6.50 -8.10
CA LEU A 10 6.67 -5.61 -6.96
C LEU A 10 5.62 -4.54 -7.28
N LEU A 11 5.64 -3.97 -8.50
CA LEU A 11 4.65 -2.99 -8.94
C LEU A 11 3.25 -3.62 -9.09
N ILE A 12 3.16 -4.82 -9.66
CA ILE A 12 1.89 -5.55 -9.76
C ILE A 12 1.36 -5.88 -8.36
N PHE A 13 2.24 -6.36 -7.48
CA PHE A 13 1.88 -6.66 -6.09
C PHE A 13 1.40 -5.41 -5.34
N TYR A 14 2.08 -4.27 -5.52
CA TYR A 14 1.66 -2.98 -4.99
C TYR A 14 0.26 -2.58 -5.48
N PHE A 15 -0.02 -2.77 -6.77
CA PHE A 15 -1.33 -2.46 -7.34
C PHE A 15 -2.44 -3.32 -6.72
N VAL A 16 -2.19 -4.62 -6.53
CA VAL A 16 -3.14 -5.51 -5.83
C VAL A 16 -3.37 -5.04 -4.39
N LEU A 17 -2.31 -4.73 -3.64
CA LEU A 17 -2.42 -4.19 -2.28
C LEU A 17 -3.21 -2.88 -2.24
N PHE A 18 -3.00 -1.99 -3.23
CA PHE A 18 -3.71 -0.73 -3.33
C PHE A 18 -5.21 -0.93 -3.52
N THR A 19 -5.62 -1.81 -4.45
CA THR A 19 -7.05 -2.10 -4.65
C THR A 19 -7.70 -2.71 -3.41
N PHE A 20 -7.00 -3.63 -2.74
CA PHE A 20 -7.48 -4.22 -1.50
C PHE A 20 -7.61 -3.18 -0.38
N TRP A 21 -6.63 -2.28 -0.27
CA TRP A 21 -6.63 -1.20 0.70
C TRP A 21 -7.82 -0.25 0.48
N ILE A 22 -8.13 0.16 -0.76
CA ILE A 22 -9.30 1.01 -1.05
C ILE A 22 -10.59 0.32 -0.59
N MET A 23 -10.76 -0.96 -0.93
CA MET A 23 -11.97 -1.71 -0.55
C MET A 23 -12.10 -1.81 0.97
N TRP A 24 -11.00 -2.07 1.67
CA TRP A 24 -10.98 -2.16 3.13
C TRP A 24 -11.21 -0.80 3.79
N PHE A 25 -10.59 0.25 3.26
CA PHE A 25 -10.74 1.62 3.70
C PHE A 25 -12.20 2.05 3.64
N TYR A 26 -12.86 1.85 2.50
CA TYR A 26 -14.28 2.15 2.33
C TYR A 26 -15.16 1.41 3.36
N LYS A 27 -14.91 0.11 3.55
CA LYS A 27 -15.64 -0.70 4.55
C LYS A 27 -15.39 -0.20 5.98
N SER A 28 -14.16 0.20 6.30
CA SER A 28 -13.79 0.69 7.63
C SER A 28 -14.49 2.00 8.00
N LEU A 29 -14.68 2.91 7.04
CA LEU A 29 -15.35 4.19 7.28
C LEU A 29 -16.85 4.06 7.56
N LYS A 30 -17.48 2.99 7.06
CA LYS A 30 -18.92 2.75 7.25
C LYS A 30 -19.27 2.21 8.65
N LYS A 31 -18.31 1.57 9.33
CA LYS A 31 -18.59 0.74 10.51
C LYS A 31 -18.43 1.44 11.87
N PHE A 32 -17.82 2.62 11.93
CA PHE A 32 -17.42 3.23 13.19
C PHE A 32 -17.82 4.71 13.31
N ASN A 33 -18.25 5.11 14.51
CA ASN A 33 -18.60 6.51 14.81
C ASN A 33 -17.38 7.44 14.82
N ASN A 34 -16.20 6.94 15.21
CA ASN A 34 -14.99 7.75 15.33
C ASN A 34 -14.17 7.76 14.01
N LYS A 35 -14.81 8.25 12.93
CA LYS A 35 -14.31 8.17 11.54
C LYS A 35 -12.92 8.78 11.35
N ARG A 36 -12.59 9.85 12.08
CA ARG A 36 -11.32 10.57 11.97
C ARG A 36 -10.12 9.70 12.35
N ASN A 37 -10.16 9.00 13.49
CA ASN A 37 -9.04 8.18 13.93
C ASN A 37 -8.80 6.99 12.99
N ILE A 38 -9.87 6.39 12.48
CA ILE A 38 -9.79 5.26 11.55
C ILE A 38 -9.26 5.69 10.20
N TYR A 39 -9.68 6.86 9.72
CA TYR A 39 -9.15 7.47 8.51
C TYR A 39 -7.63 7.67 8.64
N LEU A 40 -7.18 8.31 9.72
CA LEU A 40 -5.76 8.55 9.98
C LEU A 40 -4.96 7.26 10.12
N THR A 41 -5.49 6.26 10.83
CA THR A 41 -4.81 4.98 11.03
C THR A 41 -4.67 4.20 9.72
N ASN A 42 -5.72 4.15 8.90
CA ASN A 42 -5.66 3.46 7.61
C ASN A 42 -4.70 4.14 6.63
N ILE A 43 -4.72 5.48 6.55
CA ILE A 43 -3.85 6.22 5.65
C ILE A 43 -2.39 6.13 6.09
N SER A 44 -2.12 6.30 7.38
CA SER A 44 -0.75 6.14 7.91
C SER A 44 -0.22 4.73 7.66
N GLY A 45 -1.04 3.69 7.88
CA GLY A 45 -0.68 2.31 7.55
C GLY A 45 -0.37 2.12 6.07
N PHE A 46 -1.19 2.69 5.18
CA PHE A 46 -0.95 2.64 3.74
C PHE A 46 0.34 3.35 3.34
N ILE A 47 0.59 4.55 3.88
CA ILE A 47 1.81 5.32 3.63
C ILE A 47 3.03 4.48 4.00
N ILE A 48 3.05 3.83 5.16
CA ILE A 48 4.18 2.99 5.60
C ILE A 48 4.44 1.86 4.60
N ILE A 49 3.39 1.16 4.16
CA ILE A 49 3.51 0.06 3.18
C ILE A 49 4.05 0.57 1.85
N THR A 50 3.53 1.70 1.37
CA THR A 50 3.97 2.33 0.12
C THR A 50 5.45 2.71 0.18
N TYR A 51 5.88 3.38 1.27
CA TYR A 51 7.29 3.71 1.47
C TYR A 51 8.19 2.49 1.50
N PHE A 52 7.77 1.41 2.16
CA PHE A 52 8.53 0.17 2.22
C PHE A 52 8.74 -0.44 0.82
N ILE A 53 7.68 -0.50 0.01
CA ILE A 53 7.76 -1.03 -1.35
C ILE A 53 8.62 -0.11 -2.24
N SER A 54 8.46 1.21 -2.15
CA SER A 54 9.32 2.16 -2.87
C SER A 54 10.79 2.01 -2.49
N PHE A 55 11.10 1.81 -1.20
CA PHE A 55 12.45 1.56 -0.73
C PHE A 55 13.03 0.26 -1.31
N LEU A 56 12.25 -0.82 -1.33
CA LEU A 56 12.67 -2.09 -1.94
C LEU A 56 12.98 -1.92 -3.43
N ILE A 57 12.12 -1.22 -4.17
CA ILE A 57 12.33 -0.95 -5.59
C ILE A 57 13.63 -0.17 -5.81
N LEU A 58 13.85 0.92 -5.07
CA LEU A 58 15.07 1.72 -5.14
C LEU A 58 16.33 0.90 -4.83
N LYS A 59 16.25 0.02 -3.83
CA LYS A 59 17.38 -0.84 -3.46
C LYS A 59 17.71 -1.90 -4.50
N ILE A 60 16.72 -2.39 -5.25
CA ILE A 60 16.93 -3.34 -6.36
C ILE A 60 17.53 -2.61 -7.58
N LEU A 61 17.14 -1.36 -7.79
CA LEU A 61 17.65 -0.49 -8.86
C LEU A 61 19.11 -0.08 -8.65
N SER A 62 19.50 0.20 -7.40
CA SER A 62 20.90 0.44 -7.01
C SER A 62 21.78 -0.80 -7.21
#